data_AF-A0A2V6AS53-F1
#
_entry.id   AF-A0A2V6AS53-F1
#
_cell.length_a   1.000
_cell.length_b   1.000
_cell.length_c   1.000
_cell.angle_alpha   90.00
_cell.angle_beta   90.00
_cell.angle_gamma   90.00
#
_symmetry.space_group_name_H-M   'P 1'
#
loop_
_entity.id
_entity.type
_entity.pdbx_description
1 polymer ?
#
loop_
_entity_poly.entity_id
_entity_poly.type
_entity_poly.pdbx_seq_one_letter_code
_entity_poly.pdbx_strand_id
1 'polypeptide(L)' 'MAKKKGGVGRHVTKNVRREFHPNLHEHRVWVPELKKFVRIRVTARGLKTINKNGAYRALKKAGVIAG' A
#
# COMPACT_ATOMS: atom_id res chain seq x y z
N MET A 1 18.09 -13.86 -13.80
CA MET A 1 16.77 -13.85 -13.13
C MET A 1 16.25 -12.41 -13.03
N ALA A 2 14.94 -12.15 -13.20
CA ALA A 2 14.40 -10.78 -13.15
C ALA A 2 14.52 -10.16 -11.75
N LYS A 3 14.71 -8.82 -11.68
CA LYS A 3 14.84 -8.06 -10.41
C LYS A 3 13.69 -8.32 -9.43
N LYS A 4 12.49 -8.52 -9.96
CA LYS A 4 11.28 -8.86 -9.20
C LYS A 4 11.37 -10.20 -8.44
N LYS A 5 12.22 -11.12 -8.88
CA LYS A 5 12.47 -12.43 -8.24
C LYS A 5 13.73 -12.43 -7.35
N GLY A 6 14.28 -11.26 -6.99
CA GLY A 6 15.45 -11.17 -6.09
C GLY A 6 16.82 -11.10 -6.79
N GLY A 7 16.88 -11.21 -8.12
CA GLY A 7 18.12 -11.10 -8.89
C GLY A 7 18.63 -9.67 -9.10
N VAL A 8 19.94 -9.42 -9.03
CA VAL A 8 20.50 -8.05 -9.20
C VAL A 8 20.31 -7.52 -10.65
N GLY A 9 20.05 -8.41 -11.62
CA GLY A 9 19.81 -8.05 -13.01
C GLY A 9 21.09 -7.82 -13.82
N ARG A 10 22.20 -8.46 -13.42
CA ARG A 10 23.47 -8.50 -14.18
C ARG A 10 23.56 -9.79 -15.01
N HIS A 11 24.40 -9.76 -16.05
CA HIS A 11 24.70 -10.88 -16.97
C HIS A 11 25.02 -12.19 -16.23
N VAL A 12 25.73 -12.08 -15.09
CA VAL A 12 25.86 -13.14 -14.08
C VAL A 12 25.05 -12.71 -12.85
N THR A 13 23.90 -13.34 -12.60
CA THR A 13 23.01 -12.95 -11.50
C THR A 13 23.44 -13.63 -10.21
N LYS A 14 24.24 -12.96 -9.36
CA LYS A 14 24.41 -13.40 -7.95
C LYS A 14 23.11 -13.11 -7.19
N ASN A 15 22.56 -14.11 -6.51
CA ASN A 15 21.43 -13.90 -5.60
C ASN A 15 21.98 -13.41 -4.25
N VAL A 16 21.54 -12.23 -3.84
CA VAL A 16 21.91 -11.66 -2.53
C VAL A 16 20.62 -11.52 -1.75
N ARG A 17 20.63 -11.94 -0.48
CA ARG A 17 19.48 -11.79 0.41
C ARG A 17 19.16 -10.29 0.54
N ARG A 18 17.93 -9.91 0.20
CA ARG A 18 17.39 -8.57 0.37
C ARG A 18 15.90 -8.66 0.60
N GLU A 19 15.38 -7.67 1.30
CA GLU A 19 13.96 -7.57 1.63
C GLU A 19 13.32 -6.46 0.78
N PHE A 20 12.19 -6.76 0.16
CA PHE A 20 11.44 -5.78 -0.64
C PHE A 20 10.26 -5.28 0.18
N HIS A 21 10.46 -4.17 0.90
CA HIS A 21 9.40 -3.57 1.67
C HIS A 21 8.48 -2.72 0.77
N PRO A 22 7.15 -2.75 1.02
CA PRO A 22 6.24 -1.80 0.39
C PRO A 22 6.55 -0.37 0.83
N ASN A 23 6.37 0.59 -0.08
CA ASN A 23 6.55 2.02 0.20
C ASN A 23 5.38 2.55 1.05
N LEU A 24 5.40 2.24 2.35
CA LEU A 24 4.35 2.59 3.31
C LEU A 24 4.59 4.00 3.86
N HIS A 25 3.56 4.83 3.78
CA HIS A 25 3.55 6.19 4.33
C HIS A 25 2.32 6.40 5.22
N GLU A 26 2.47 7.23 6.25
CA GLU A 26 1.34 7.67 7.07
C GLU A 26 0.57 8.78 6.37
N HIS A 27 -0.73 8.58 6.20
CA HIS A 27 -1.64 9.56 5.62
C HIS A 27 -2.92 9.66 6.44
N ARG A 28 -3.59 10.81 6.31
CA ARG A 28 -4.89 11.06 6.93
C ARG A 28 -5.94 11.19 5.85
N VAL A 29 -6.98 10.35 5.91
CA VAL A 29 -8.08 10.33 4.94
C VAL A 29 -9.35 10.81 5.61
N TRP A 30 -10.06 11.74 4.98
CA TRP A 30 -11.38 12.16 5.41
C TRP A 30 -12.41 11.10 5.01
N VAL A 31 -13.21 10.62 5.96
CA VAL A 31 -14.31 9.69 5.70
C VAL A 31 -15.63 10.42 5.95
N PRO A 32 -16.37 10.81 4.89
CA PRO A 32 -17.61 11.57 5.03
C PRO A 32 -18.66 10.85 5.87
N GLU A 33 -18.77 9.53 5.72
CA GLU A 33 -19.75 8.69 6.43
C GLU A 33 -19.54 8.68 7.95
N LEU A 34 -18.28 8.81 8.40
CA LEU A 34 -17.94 8.89 9.82
C LEU A 34 -17.76 10.33 10.30
N LYS A 35 -17.84 11.32 9.39
CA LYS A 35 -17.50 12.75 9.62
C LYS A 35 -16.19 12.93 10.39
N LYS A 36 -15.21 12.07 10.12
CA LYS A 36 -13.94 11.99 10.87
C LYS A 36 -12.78 11.75 9.93
N PHE A 37 -11.60 12.18 10.38
CA PHE A 37 -10.33 11.84 9.75
C PHE A 37 -9.80 10.53 10.34
N VAL A 38 -9.44 9.58 9.47
CA VAL A 38 -8.81 8.31 9.85
C VAL A 38 -7.34 8.36 9.46
N ARG A 39 -6.44 8.06 10.41
CA ARG A 39 -5.01 7.91 10.16
C ARG A 39 -4.74 6.48 9.69
N ILE A 40 -4.06 6.33 8.56
CA ILE A 40 -3.72 5.04 7.97
C ILE A 40 -2.27 5.01 7.51
N ARG A 41 -1.64 3.84 7.60
CA ARG A 41 -0.38 3.54 6.90
C ARG A 41 -0.72 2.86 5.58
N VAL A 42 -0.37 3.50 4.48
CA VAL A 42 -0.81 3.07 3.15
C VAL A 42 0.28 3.26 2.12
N THR A 43 0.28 2.42 1.09
CA THR A 43 1.16 2.61 -0.06
C THR A 43 0.60 3.63 -1.05
N ALA A 44 1.44 4.19 -1.90
CA ALA A 44 0.98 5.08 -2.99
C ALA A 44 -0.09 4.42 -3.90
N ARG A 45 -0.02 3.09 -4.11
CA ARG A 45 -1.04 2.34 -4.85
C ARG A 45 -2.35 2.21 -4.05
N GLY A 46 -2.25 2.04 -2.73
CA GLY A 46 -3.41 2.04 -1.85
C GLY A 46 -4.14 3.38 -1.87
N LEU A 47 -3.42 4.51 -1.86
CA LEU A 47 -4.02 5.85 -2.00
C LEU A 47 -4.79 6.01 -3.31
N LYS A 48 -4.23 5.57 -4.44
CA LYS A 48 -4.94 5.59 -5.73
C LYS A 48 -6.24 4.76 -5.68
N THR A 49 -6.22 3.65 -4.97
CA THR A 49 -7.39 2.77 -4.82
C THR A 49 -8.47 3.42 -3.96
N ILE A 50 -8.08 4.08 -2.87
CA ILE A 50 -8.97 4.87 -1.99
C ILE A 50 -9.63 5.99 -2.80
N ASN A 51 -8.87 6.72 -3.61
CA ASN A 51 -9.41 7.80 -4.44
C ASN A 51 -10.36 7.28 -5.53
N LYS A 52 -10.07 6.10 -6.13
CA LYS A 52 -10.90 5.53 -7.20
C LYS A 52 -12.23 4.96 -6.68
N ASN A 53 -12.19 4.22 -5.57
CA ASN A 53 -13.34 3.44 -5.10
C ASN A 53 -14.12 4.13 -3.96
N GLY A 54 -13.60 5.24 -3.45
CA GLY A 54 -14.12 5.93 -2.28
C GLY A 54 -13.49 5.44 -0.96
N ALA A 55 -13.32 6.38 -0.02
CA ALA A 55 -12.60 6.12 1.23
C ALA A 55 -13.27 5.05 2.10
N TYR A 56 -14.58 5.13 2.31
CA TYR A 56 -15.29 4.18 3.17
C TYR A 56 -15.24 2.74 2.65
N ARG A 57 -15.59 2.51 1.36
CA ARG A 57 -15.56 1.17 0.75
C ARG A 57 -14.16 0.57 0.77
N ALA A 58 -13.14 1.38 0.45
CA ALA A 58 -11.76 0.91 0.46
C ALA A 58 -11.27 0.54 1.87
N LEU A 59 -11.59 1.36 2.88
CA LEU A 59 -11.18 1.13 4.26
C LEU A 59 -11.96 -0.01 4.94
N LYS A 60 -13.26 -0.16 4.64
CA LYS A 60 -14.08 -1.29 5.09
C LYS A 60 -13.57 -2.61 4.52
N LYS A 61 -13.26 -2.66 3.23
CA LYS A 61 -12.67 -3.85 2.60
C LYS A 61 -11.31 -4.22 3.20
N ALA A 62 -10.54 -3.23 3.63
CA ALA A 62 -9.26 -3.44 4.29
C ALA A 62 -9.39 -3.83 5.79
N GLY A 63 -10.60 -3.85 6.36
CA GLY A 63 -10.83 -4.14 7.78
C GLY A 63 -10.36 -3.04 8.73
N VAL A 64 -10.02 -1.86 8.21
CA VAL A 64 -9.54 -0.71 9.03
C VAL A 64 -10.70 -0.03 9.75
N ILE A 65 -11.90 -0.13 9.18
CA ILE A 65 -13.14 0.39 9.77
C ILE A 65 -14.07 -0.81 9.92
N ALA A 66 -14.42 -1.14 11.16
CA ALA A 66 -15.55 -2.00 11.46
C ALA A 66 -16.83 -1.16 11.36
N GLY A 67 -17.76 -1.61 10.52
CA GLY A 67 -19.17 -1.29 10.65
C GLY A 67 -19.87 -2.50 11.22
#